data_AF-A0A351MJP2-F1
#
_entry.id   AF-A0A351MJP2-F1
#
_cell.length_a   1.000
_cell.length_b   1.000
_cell.length_c   1.000
_cell.angle_alpha   90.00
_cell.angle_beta   90.00
_cell.angle_gamma   90.00
#
_symmetry.space_group_name_H-M   'P 1'
#
loop_
_entity.id
_entity.type
_entity.pdbx_description
1 polymer ?
#
loop_
_entity_poly.entity_id
_entity_poly.type
_entity_poly.pdbx_seq_one_letter_code
_entity_poly.pdbx_strand_id
1 'polypeptide(L)' 'MDLLPALIAYLDGQLDDVWVVGGAVRDRLLGRPAHDLDLVTAQAVPLARGFARAVRAADDPHV' A
#
# COMPACT_ATOMS: atom_id res chain seq x y z
N MET A 1 12.63 -5.77 2.75
CA MET A 1 11.53 -5.42 3.69
C MET A 1 10.26 -6.19 3.30
N ASP A 2 9.43 -6.65 4.25
CA ASP A 2 8.08 -7.13 3.93
C ASP A 2 7.19 -5.91 3.56
N LEU A 3 6.64 -5.90 2.35
CA LEU A 3 6.00 -4.73 1.76
C LEU A 3 4.67 -4.38 2.42
N LEU A 4 3.92 -5.37 2.91
CA LEU A 4 2.60 -5.13 3.49
C LEU A 4 2.68 -4.40 4.85
N PRO A 5 3.51 -4.83 5.83
CA PRO A 5 3.73 -4.06 7.05
C PRO A 5 4.27 -2.65 6.78
N ALA A 6 5.16 -2.49 5.79
CA ALA A 6 5.71 -1.20 5.41
C ALA A 6 4.64 -0.27 4.82
N LEU A 7 3.76 -0.81 3.99
CA LEU A 7 2.62 -0.08 3.44
C LEU A 7 1.66 0.36 4.55
N ILE A 8 1.33 -0.52 5.50
CA ILE A 8 0.47 -0.18 6.64
C ILE A 8 1.09 0.96 7.46
N ALA A 9 2.37 0.87 7.78
CA ALA A 9 3.07 1.91 8.54
C ALA A 9 3.16 3.23 7.77
N TYR A 10 3.38 3.19 6.46
CA TYR A 10 3.44 4.38 5.61
C TYR A 10 2.09 5.09 5.49
N LEU A 11 1.00 4.32 5.47
CA LEU A 11 -0.36 4.83 5.38
C LEU A 11 -0.92 5.28 6.74
N ASP A 12 -0.27 4.96 7.86
CA ASP A 12 -0.74 5.34 9.19
C ASP A 12 -0.87 6.87 9.30
N GLY A 13 -2.04 7.33 9.76
CA GLY A 13 -2.41 8.75 9.77
C GLY A 13 -2.80 9.36 8.41
N GLN A 14 -2.86 8.57 7.33
CA GLN A 14 -3.32 8.98 5.99
C GLN A 14 -4.52 8.15 5.49
N LEU A 15 -5.13 7.34 6.38
CA LEU A 15 -6.13 6.33 6.01
C LEU A 15 -7.52 6.89 5.72
N ASP A 16 -7.83 8.12 6.11
CA ASP A 16 -9.19 8.68 6.00
C ASP A 16 -9.70 8.77 4.54
N ASP A 17 -8.78 8.84 3.56
CA ASP A 17 -9.09 8.94 2.12
C ASP A 17 -8.41 7.83 1.27
N VAL A 18 -8.19 6.65 1.85
CA VAL A 18 -7.60 5.49 1.14
C VAL A 18 -8.49 4.25 1.30
N TRP A 19 -8.91 3.67 0.18
CA TRP A 19 -9.74 2.46 0.18
C TRP A 19 -9.09 1.32 -0.59
N VAL A 20 -9.22 0.10 -0.07
CA VAL A 20 -8.92 -1.13 -0.81
C VAL A 20 -10.06 -1.43 -1.77
N VAL A 21 -9.74 -1.69 -3.03
CA VAL A 21 -10.72 -1.94 -4.09
C VAL A 21 -10.34 -3.18 -4.92
N GLY A 22 -11.12 -3.46 -5.96
CA GLY A 22 -10.74 -4.42 -6.99
C GLY A 22 -10.79 -5.88 -6.55
N GLY A 23 -9.86 -6.67 -7.09
CA GLY A 23 -9.83 -8.12 -6.94
C GLY A 23 -9.68 -8.57 -5.49
N ALA A 24 -8.88 -7.87 -4.70
CA ALA A 24 -8.63 -8.18 -3.30
C ALA A 24 -9.91 -8.17 -2.46
N VAL A 25 -10.80 -7.19 -2.69
CA VAL A 25 -12.10 -7.11 -1.98
C VAL A 25 -12.97 -8.31 -2.35
N ARG A 26 -13.09 -8.62 -3.64
CA ARG A 26 -13.85 -9.79 -4.11
C ARG A 26 -13.29 -11.08 -3.52
N ASP A 27 -11.99 -11.28 -3.59
CA ASP A 27 -11.34 -12.53 -3.17
C ASP A 27 -11.47 -12.71 -1.65
N ARG A 28 -11.36 -11.62 -0.88
CA ARG A 28 -11.63 -11.63 0.57
C ARG A 28 -13.08 -11.98 0.91
N LEU A 29 -14.05 -11.49 0.14
CA LEU A 29 -15.48 -11.81 0.31
C LEU A 29 -15.81 -13.26 -0.07
N LEU A 30 -15.09 -13.82 -1.06
CA LEU A 30 -15.23 -15.21 -1.51
C LEU A 30 -14.40 -16.22 -0.67
N GLY A 31 -13.67 -15.76 0.35
CA GLY A 31 -12.78 -16.62 1.15
C GLY A 31 -11.58 -17.17 0.38
N ARG A 32 -11.15 -16.48 -0.68
CA ARG A 32 -9.98 -16.83 -1.49
C ARG A 32 -8.75 -16.05 -1.01
N PRO A 33 -7.53 -16.59 -1.19
CA PRO A 33 -6.32 -15.82 -0.95
C PRO A 33 -6.26 -14.63 -1.93
N ALA A 34 -5.91 -13.45 -1.40
CA ALA A 34 -5.57 -12.28 -2.20
C ALA A 34 -4.05 -12.13 -2.21
N HIS A 35 -3.47 -11.96 -3.40
CA HIS A 35 -2.01 -11.84 -3.58
C HIS A 35 -1.57 -10.39 -3.82
N ASP A 36 -2.46 -9.58 -4.39
CA ASP A 36 -2.22 -8.18 -4.73
C ASP A 36 -3.28 -7.29 -4.06
N LEU A 37 -2.95 -6.01 -3.86
CA LEU A 37 -3.85 -4.99 -3.31
C LEU A 37 -3.94 -3.80 -4.26
N ASP A 38 -5.16 -3.43 -4.62
CA ASP A 38 -5.45 -2.19 -5.34
C ASP A 38 -5.98 -1.14 -4.35
N LEU A 39 -5.43 0.07 -4.41
CA LEU A 39 -5.87 1.20 -3.59
C LEU A 39 -6.46 2.31 -4.46
N VAL A 40 -7.51 2.96 -3.97
CA VAL A 40 -8.03 4.22 -4.52
C VAL A 40 -7.92 5.33 -3.49
N THR A 41 -7.56 6.53 -3.94
CA THR A 41 -7.43 7.74 -3.12
C THR A 41 -7.44 8.97 -4.02
N ALA A 42 -7.82 10.14 -3.49
CA ALA A 42 -7.69 11.41 -4.20
C ALA A 42 -6.22 11.79 -4.48
N GLN A 43 -5.25 11.23 -3.73
CA GLN A 43 -3.83 11.58 -3.79
C GLN A 43 -2.95 10.46 -4.35
N ALA A 44 -3.45 9.69 -5.32
CA ALA A 44 -2.83 8.43 -5.76
C ALA A 44 -1.35 8.59 -6.18
N VAL A 45 -1.05 9.57 -7.04
CA VAL A 45 0.30 9.77 -7.57
C VAL A 45 1.29 10.25 -6.50
N PRO A 46 1.00 11.31 -5.71
CA PRO A 46 1.87 11.70 -4.59
C PRO A 46 2.11 10.57 -3.59
N LEU A 47 1.06 9.85 -3.22
CA LEU A 47 1.12 8.76 -2.23
C LEU A 47 2.00 7.61 -2.73
N ALA A 48 1.79 7.15 -3.97
CA ALA A 48 2.60 6.08 -4.57
C ALA A 48 4.08 6.47 -4.68
N ARG A 49 4.38 7.71 -5.08
CA ARG A 49 5.76 8.22 -5.15
C ARG A 49 6.42 8.32 -3.78
N GLY A 50 5.68 8.76 -2.76
CA GLY A 50 6.19 8.83 -1.40
C GLY A 50 6.50 7.45 -0.83
N PHE A 51 5.61 6.48 -1.05
CA PHE A 51 5.85 5.09 -0.64
C PHE A 51 7.07 4.49 -1.33
N ALA A 52 7.20 4.67 -2.65
CA ALA A 52 8.36 4.19 -3.40
C ALA A 52 9.69 4.78 -2.89
N ARG A 53 9.70 6.07 -2.49
CA ARG A 53 10.88 6.67 -1.86
C ARG A 53 11.18 6.07 -0.49
N ALA A 54 10.16 5.83 0.33
CA ALA A 54 10.33 5.23 1.66
C ALA A 54 10.92 3.82 1.58
N VAL A 55 10.41 2.98 0.65
CA VAL A 55 10.95 1.65 0.39
C VAL A 55 12.40 1.72 -0.08
N ARG A 56 12.71 2.59 -1.06
CA ARG A 56 14.08 2.76 -1.54
C ARG A 56 15.06 3.18 -0.44
N ALA A 57 14.67 4.11 0.43
CA ALA A 57 15.51 4.56 1.53
C ALA A 57 15.77 3.45 2.57
N ALA A 58 14.83 2.52 2.73
CA ALA A 58 15.01 1.39 3.64
C ALA A 58 15.86 0.24 3.05
N ASP A 59 15.92 0.13 1.72
CA ASP A 59 16.67 -0.93 1.03
C ASP A 59 18.09 -0.48 0.57
N ASP A 60 18.42 0.81 0.61
CA ASP A 60 19.73 1.37 0.23
C ASP A 60 20.57 1.75 1.48
N PRO A 61 21.63 0.99 1.85
CA PRO A 61 22.44 1.26 3.04
C PRO A 61 23.44 2.41 2.87
N HIS A 62 23.40 3.15 1.75
CA HIS A 62 24.32 4.25 1.43
C HIS A 62 23.64 5.63 1.36
N VAL A 63 22.39 5.75 1.83
CA VAL A 63 21.70 7.01 2.11
C VAL A 63 21.71 7.30 3.61
#